data_AF-A0AAW0EIZ5-F1
#
_entry.id   AF-A0AAW0EIZ5-F1
#
_cell.length_a   1.000
_cell.length_b   1.000
_cell.length_c   1.000
_cell.angle_alpha   90.00
_cell.angle_beta   90.00
_cell.angle_gamma   90.00
#
_symmetry.space_group_name_H-M   'P 1'
#
loop_
_entity.id
_entity.type
_entity.pdbx_description
1 polymer ?
#
loop_
_entity_poly.entity_id
_entity_poly.type
_entity_poly.pdbx_seq_one_letter_code
_entity_poly.pdbx_strand_id
1 'polypeptide(L)'
;MGCTSSKSASKSGEGKTAAERKAAWASIRQRLPRQKTPEDKERRIELFKKFDANGTNRLTYEETYKGCVDVLQLDEFTTRLRDIVKRAFNKAKSMGNTAGGGQGSGEFVEFLEFRLMLCYIYDYFELTVMFDEIDTSGNMLVDAKEFKSALPKIKEWGLDIKDADAAFKEIDDNGSGQVTFDEFAAWATAHKLDADENPNNAQ
;
A
#
# COMPACT_ATOMS: atom_id res chain seq x y z
N MET A 1 16.54 -52.23 -7.52
CA MET A 1 15.32 -51.51 -7.08
C MET A 1 15.63 -50.84 -5.76
N GLY A 2 15.44 -49.52 -5.66
CA GLY A 2 15.71 -48.75 -4.45
C GLY A 2 16.24 -47.36 -4.80
N CYS A 3 15.36 -46.52 -5.34
CA CYS A 3 15.66 -45.21 -5.91
C CYS A 3 16.27 -44.24 -4.89
N THR A 4 17.35 -43.59 -5.29
CA THR A 4 17.92 -42.40 -4.69
C THR A 4 16.99 -41.21 -4.93
N SER A 5 16.25 -40.77 -3.91
CA SER A 5 15.51 -39.51 -3.97
C SER A 5 16.41 -38.37 -3.47
N SER A 6 17.15 -37.79 -4.41
CA SER A 6 17.70 -36.44 -4.31
C SER A 6 16.56 -35.46 -4.03
N LYS A 7 16.52 -34.93 -2.80
CA LYS A 7 15.58 -33.88 -2.41
C LYS A 7 16.04 -32.59 -3.08
N SER A 8 15.47 -32.30 -4.25
CA SER A 8 15.65 -31.04 -4.97
C SER A 8 15.19 -29.89 -4.08
N ALA A 9 16.14 -29.04 -3.67
CA ALA A 9 15.82 -27.75 -3.07
C ALA A 9 15.06 -26.92 -4.11
N SER A 10 13.78 -26.66 -3.84
CA SER A 10 12.97 -25.74 -4.63
C SER A 10 13.49 -24.32 -4.39
N LYS A 11 14.16 -23.74 -5.39
CA LYS A 11 14.44 -22.30 -5.45
C LYS A 11 13.14 -21.58 -5.86
N SER A 12 12.32 -21.20 -4.89
CA SER A 12 11.28 -20.18 -5.09
C SER A 12 11.91 -18.81 -4.84
N GLY A 13 11.82 -17.91 -5.83
CA GLY A 13 12.51 -16.62 -5.85
C GLY A 13 12.39 -15.84 -4.53
N GLU A 14 13.53 -15.47 -3.97
CA GLU A 14 13.66 -14.83 -2.66
C GLU A 14 12.93 -13.48 -2.67
N GLY A 15 11.76 -13.44 -2.00
CA GLY A 15 11.15 -12.17 -1.61
C GLY A 15 12.02 -11.47 -0.56
N LYS A 16 11.86 -10.16 -0.42
CA LYS A 16 12.55 -9.38 0.64
C LYS A 16 12.19 -9.95 2.02
N THR A 17 13.14 -10.00 2.93
CA THR A 17 12.91 -10.38 4.33
C THR A 17 12.29 -9.23 5.13
N ALA A 18 11.71 -9.53 6.29
CA ALA A 18 11.18 -8.51 7.21
C ALA A 18 12.25 -7.49 7.64
N ALA A 19 13.49 -7.95 7.88
CA ALA A 19 14.59 -7.09 8.27
C ALA A 19 15.00 -6.12 7.14
N GLU A 20 15.06 -6.62 5.90
CA GLU A 20 15.35 -5.78 4.72
C GLU A 20 14.23 -4.77 4.47
N ARG A 21 12.96 -5.18 4.58
CA ARG A 21 11.81 -4.27 4.47
C ARG A 21 11.85 -3.18 5.53
N LYS A 22 12.12 -3.53 6.79
CA LYS A 22 12.22 -2.57 7.88
C LYS A 22 13.35 -1.56 7.67
N ALA A 23 14.51 -2.02 7.18
CA ALA A 23 15.64 -1.14 6.84
C ALA A 23 15.30 -0.19 5.66
N ALA A 24 14.73 -0.72 4.58
CA ALA A 24 14.30 0.09 3.44
C ALA A 24 13.23 1.12 3.85
N TRP A 25 12.24 0.70 4.65
CA TRP A 25 11.15 1.55 5.10
C TRP A 25 11.61 2.78 5.88
N ALA A 26 12.67 2.64 6.69
CA ALA A 26 13.21 3.75 7.47
C ALA A 26 13.56 4.97 6.62
N SER A 27 14.05 4.75 5.39
CA SER A 27 14.38 5.81 4.43
C SER A 27 13.20 6.16 3.52
N ILE A 28 12.43 5.17 3.04
CA ILE A 28 11.30 5.39 2.12
C ILE A 28 10.23 6.28 2.76
N ARG A 29 9.90 6.04 4.05
CA ARG A 29 8.87 6.82 4.75
C ARG A 29 9.19 8.31 4.86
N GLN A 30 10.47 8.69 4.79
CA GLN A 30 10.88 10.10 4.79
C GLN A 30 10.78 10.71 3.38
N ARG A 31 10.96 9.90 2.34
CA ARG A 31 10.94 10.32 0.93
C ARG A 31 9.53 10.60 0.40
N LEU A 32 8.49 9.98 0.97
CA LEU A 32 7.10 10.10 0.53
C LEU A 32 6.38 11.32 1.16
N PRO A 33 6.05 12.38 0.39
CA PRO A 33 5.38 13.58 0.90
C PRO A 33 3.85 13.41 0.98
N ARG A 34 3.34 12.91 2.11
CA ARG A 34 1.92 12.56 2.29
C ARG A 34 1.09 13.60 3.04
N GLN A 35 1.71 14.47 3.84
CA GLN A 35 1.01 15.36 4.76
C GLN A 35 0.33 16.53 4.04
N LYS A 36 -0.72 17.08 4.65
CA LYS A 36 -1.44 18.27 4.16
C LYS A 36 -0.74 19.58 4.60
N THR A 37 0.59 19.59 4.64
CA THR A 37 1.39 20.78 4.97
C THR A 37 1.87 21.50 3.70
N PRO A 38 2.20 22.80 3.78
CA PRO A 38 2.81 23.53 2.66
C PRO A 38 4.10 22.88 2.15
N GLU A 39 4.95 22.40 3.05
CA GLU A 39 6.25 21.80 2.72
C GLU A 39 6.06 20.50 1.91
N ASP A 40 5.15 19.61 2.36
CA ASP A 40 4.85 18.39 1.62
C ASP A 40 4.11 18.68 0.31
N LYS A 41 3.35 19.78 0.23
CA LYS A 41 2.76 20.23 -1.04
C LYS A 41 3.83 20.64 -2.04
N GLU A 42 4.83 21.41 -1.63
CA GLU A 42 5.97 21.79 -2.49
C GLU A 42 6.75 20.56 -2.95
N ARG A 43 7.06 19.64 -2.02
CA ARG A 43 7.71 18.36 -2.36
C ARG A 43 6.90 17.54 -3.36
N ARG A 44 5.57 17.50 -3.23
CA ARG A 44 4.71 16.84 -4.22
C ARG A 44 4.77 17.51 -5.58
N ILE A 45 4.80 18.85 -5.65
CA ILE A 45 4.92 19.58 -6.92
C ILE A 45 6.22 19.19 -7.63
N GLU A 46 7.34 19.19 -6.90
CA GLU A 46 8.64 18.79 -7.46
C GLU A 46 8.66 17.32 -7.87
N LEU A 47 8.09 16.44 -7.05
CA LEU A 47 8.04 15.01 -7.32
C LEU A 47 7.16 14.69 -8.53
N PHE A 48 5.99 15.35 -8.66
CA PHE A 48 5.09 15.20 -9.80
C PHE A 48 5.79 15.60 -11.10
N LYS A 49 6.53 16.72 -11.10
CA LYS A 49 7.34 17.16 -12.27
C LYS A 49 8.41 16.15 -12.66
N LYS A 50 9.02 15.45 -11.69
CA LYS A 50 10.01 14.40 -11.96
C LYS A 50 9.37 13.16 -12.58
N PHE A 51 8.12 12.87 -12.28
CA PHE A 51 7.36 11.76 -12.84
C PHE A 51 6.82 12.12 -14.24
N ASP A 52 6.38 13.37 -14.42
CA ASP A 52 5.80 13.92 -15.65
C ASP A 52 6.89 14.33 -16.66
N ALA A 53 7.63 13.35 -17.17
CA ALA A 53 8.74 13.59 -18.08
C ALA A 53 8.33 14.26 -19.41
N ASN A 54 7.07 14.11 -19.83
CA ASN A 54 6.53 14.71 -21.05
C ASN A 54 5.84 16.07 -20.82
N GLY A 55 5.67 16.50 -19.55
CA GLY A 55 5.10 17.80 -19.19
C GLY A 55 3.61 17.92 -19.47
N THR A 56 2.87 16.82 -19.45
CA THR A 56 1.42 16.79 -19.76
C THR A 56 0.55 17.22 -18.58
N ASN A 57 1.14 17.43 -17.40
CA ASN A 57 0.46 17.64 -16.11
C ASN A 57 -0.46 16.48 -15.70
N ARG A 58 -0.26 15.30 -16.29
CA ARG A 58 -1.03 14.07 -16.07
C ARG A 58 -0.08 12.89 -16.10
N LEU A 59 -0.20 11.96 -15.15
CA LEU A 59 0.68 10.82 -15.09
C LEU A 59 -0.03 9.57 -15.62
N THR A 60 0.53 8.93 -16.64
CA THR A 60 0.16 7.58 -17.01
C THR A 60 0.59 6.57 -15.94
N TYR A 61 0.05 5.36 -15.99
CA TYR A 61 0.51 4.27 -15.14
C TYR A 61 2.01 3.98 -15.31
N GLU A 62 2.54 4.03 -16.53
CA GLU A 62 3.95 3.71 -16.77
C GLU A 62 4.89 4.82 -16.27
N GLU A 63 4.53 6.09 -16.45
CA GLU A 63 5.27 7.22 -15.83
C GLU A 63 5.24 7.13 -14.31
N THR A 64 4.08 6.78 -13.75
CA THR A 64 3.92 6.57 -12.32
C THR A 64 4.82 5.45 -11.82
N TYR A 65 4.76 4.28 -12.44
CA TYR A 65 5.57 3.13 -12.07
C TYR A 65 7.06 3.44 -12.21
N LYS A 66 7.47 4.07 -13.31
CA LYS A 66 8.85 4.48 -13.54
C LYS A 66 9.33 5.48 -12.50
N GLY A 67 8.52 6.49 -12.16
CA GLY A 67 8.86 7.43 -11.09
C GLY A 67 8.99 6.75 -9.72
N CYS A 68 8.12 5.77 -9.42
CA CYS A 68 8.21 4.98 -8.20
C CYS A 68 9.53 4.19 -8.09
N VAL A 69 10.07 3.70 -9.21
CA VAL A 69 11.36 3.00 -9.27
C VAL A 69 12.52 4.00 -9.31
N ASP A 70 12.58 4.85 -10.32
CA ASP A 70 13.77 5.66 -10.63
C ASP A 70 13.96 6.83 -9.66
N VAL A 71 12.87 7.43 -9.16
CA VAL A 71 12.91 8.64 -8.32
C VAL A 71 12.75 8.31 -6.85
N LEU A 72 11.81 7.42 -6.51
CA LEU A 72 11.50 7.05 -5.13
C LEU A 72 12.21 5.77 -4.66
N GLN A 73 12.71 4.93 -5.58
CA GLN A 73 13.40 3.67 -5.30
C GLN A 73 12.58 2.73 -4.40
N LEU A 74 11.28 2.63 -4.67
CA LEU A 74 10.36 1.82 -3.87
C LEU A 74 10.56 0.31 -4.05
N ASP A 75 11.29 -0.10 -5.09
CA ASP A 75 11.65 -1.49 -5.37
C ASP A 75 12.67 -2.06 -4.36
N GLU A 76 13.37 -1.17 -3.63
CA GLU A 76 14.17 -1.54 -2.46
C GLU A 76 13.34 -2.30 -1.41
N PHE A 77 12.06 -1.93 -1.26
CA PHE A 77 11.14 -2.50 -0.29
C PHE A 77 10.53 -3.82 -0.75
N THR A 78 10.19 -3.95 -2.03
CA THR A 78 9.39 -5.08 -2.52
C THR A 78 9.61 -5.36 -4.00
N THR A 79 9.68 -6.64 -4.34
CA THR A 79 9.75 -7.13 -5.72
C THR A 79 8.39 -7.05 -6.43
N ARG A 80 7.29 -6.82 -5.69
CA ARG A 80 5.92 -6.73 -6.21
C ARG A 80 5.43 -5.29 -6.39
N LEU A 81 6.36 -4.33 -6.50
CA LEU A 81 6.04 -2.90 -6.57
C LEU A 81 5.01 -2.57 -7.67
N ARG A 82 5.08 -3.26 -8.81
CA ARG A 82 4.17 -3.05 -9.94
C ARG A 82 2.71 -3.27 -9.55
N ASP A 83 2.40 -4.33 -8.79
CA ASP A 83 1.04 -4.62 -8.34
C ASP A 83 0.54 -3.55 -7.36
N ILE A 84 1.41 -3.10 -6.45
CA ILE A 84 1.08 -2.10 -5.43
C ILE A 84 0.82 -0.75 -6.09
N VAL A 85 1.68 -0.33 -7.02
CA VAL A 85 1.48 0.91 -7.79
C VAL A 85 0.18 0.84 -8.60
N LYS A 86 -0.14 -0.30 -9.21
CA LYS A 86 -1.39 -0.48 -9.95
C LYS A 86 -2.62 -0.33 -9.05
N ARG A 87 -2.60 -0.93 -7.86
CA ARG A 87 -3.67 -0.78 -6.86
C ARG A 87 -3.80 0.67 -6.40
N ALA A 88 -2.69 1.31 -6.04
CA ALA A 88 -2.64 2.70 -5.61
C ALA A 88 -3.19 3.64 -6.69
N PHE A 89 -2.77 3.45 -7.95
CA PHE A 89 -3.21 4.23 -9.10
C PHE A 89 -4.72 4.10 -9.32
N ASN A 90 -5.26 2.89 -9.29
CA ASN A 90 -6.69 2.65 -9.47
C ASN A 90 -7.52 3.22 -8.31
N LYS A 91 -7.07 3.03 -7.05
CA LYS A 91 -7.76 3.55 -5.88
C LYS A 91 -7.73 5.08 -5.86
N ALA A 92 -6.59 5.70 -6.14
CA ALA A 92 -6.45 7.15 -6.21
C ALA A 92 -7.43 7.78 -7.20
N LYS A 93 -7.56 7.20 -8.40
CA LYS A 93 -8.58 7.64 -9.39
C LYS A 93 -10.00 7.49 -8.86
N SER A 94 -10.34 6.35 -8.26
CA SER A 94 -11.70 6.15 -7.74
C SER A 94 -12.08 7.15 -6.64
N MET A 95 -11.09 7.61 -5.87
CA MET A 95 -11.25 8.57 -4.77
C MET A 95 -11.20 10.03 -5.25
N GLY A 96 -10.42 10.35 -6.28
CA GLY A 96 -10.40 11.70 -6.87
C GLY A 96 -11.71 12.05 -7.59
N ASN A 97 -12.36 11.04 -8.16
CA ASN A 97 -13.57 11.21 -8.98
C ASN A 97 -14.85 11.47 -8.17
N THR A 98 -14.86 11.22 -6.85
CA THR A 98 -16.03 11.47 -5.99
C THR A 98 -16.16 12.95 -5.56
N ALA A 99 -15.11 13.76 -5.71
CA ALA A 99 -15.11 15.18 -5.34
C ALA A 99 -15.67 16.12 -6.42
N GLY A 100 -15.84 15.65 -7.66
CA GLY A 100 -16.46 16.42 -8.74
C GLY A 100 -17.03 15.45 -9.75
N GLY A 101 -18.37 15.45 -9.92
CA GLY A 101 -19.14 14.45 -10.69
C GLY A 101 -18.85 14.38 -12.19
N GLY A 102 -17.61 14.18 -12.58
CA GLY A 102 -17.14 14.03 -13.94
C GLY A 102 -16.66 12.62 -14.18
N GLN A 103 -17.09 12.04 -15.27
CA GLN A 103 -16.58 10.82 -15.84
C GLN A 103 -15.16 11.09 -16.38
N GLY A 104 -14.16 11.19 -15.50
CA GLY A 104 -12.76 11.33 -15.87
C GLY A 104 -12.27 10.05 -16.53
N SER A 105 -11.76 10.16 -17.76
CA SER A 105 -11.18 9.04 -18.51
C SER A 105 -10.06 8.40 -17.69
N GLY A 106 -10.33 7.22 -17.14
CA GLY A 106 -9.58 6.56 -16.06
C GLY A 106 -8.19 6.03 -16.43
N GLU A 107 -7.41 6.77 -17.22
CA GLU A 107 -6.09 6.36 -17.72
C GLU A 107 -4.93 7.16 -17.11
N PHE A 108 -5.22 8.23 -16.36
CA PHE A 108 -4.23 9.15 -15.82
C PHE A 108 -4.45 9.43 -14.33
N VAL A 109 -3.40 9.91 -13.67
CA VAL A 109 -3.41 10.47 -12.32
C VAL A 109 -3.05 11.96 -12.39
N GLU A 110 -3.93 12.81 -11.90
CA GLU A 110 -3.71 14.26 -11.76
C GLU A 110 -3.10 14.60 -10.39
N PHE A 111 -2.71 15.85 -10.17
CA PHE A 111 -1.95 16.25 -8.98
C PHE A 111 -2.65 15.93 -7.63
N LEU A 112 -3.98 16.03 -7.58
CA LEU A 112 -4.75 15.66 -6.38
C LEU A 112 -4.70 14.15 -6.12
N GLU A 113 -4.96 13.36 -7.15
CA GLU A 113 -4.92 11.89 -7.12
C GLU A 113 -3.51 11.38 -6.82
N PHE A 114 -2.48 12.10 -7.28
CA PHE A 114 -1.09 11.76 -7.00
C PHE A 114 -0.80 11.75 -5.51
N ARG A 115 -1.32 12.71 -4.74
CA ARG A 115 -1.20 12.67 -3.26
C ARG A 115 -1.87 11.43 -2.69
N LEU A 116 -3.10 11.11 -3.12
CA LEU A 116 -3.83 9.95 -2.63
C LEU A 116 -3.10 8.65 -2.92
N MET A 117 -2.50 8.54 -4.10
CA MET A 117 -1.67 7.42 -4.49
C MET A 117 -0.42 7.29 -3.60
N LEU A 118 0.27 8.39 -3.31
CA LEU A 118 1.43 8.37 -2.39
C LEU A 118 1.01 7.97 -0.97
N CYS A 119 -0.14 8.44 -0.48
CA CYS A 119 -0.68 8.02 0.81
C CYS A 119 -0.99 6.52 0.81
N TYR A 120 -1.64 5.99 -0.23
CA TYR A 120 -1.92 4.56 -0.36
C TYR A 120 -0.63 3.72 -0.28
N ILE A 121 0.40 4.09 -1.05
CA ILE A 121 1.69 3.39 -1.06
C ILE A 121 2.35 3.43 0.33
N TYR A 122 2.34 4.61 0.96
CA TYR A 122 2.87 4.79 2.31
C TYR A 122 2.19 3.86 3.31
N ASP A 123 0.86 3.91 3.35
CA ASP A 123 0.04 3.14 4.26
C ASP A 123 0.20 1.63 4.03
N TYR A 124 0.28 1.20 2.76
CA TYR A 124 0.50 -0.20 2.43
C TYR A 124 1.88 -0.67 2.94
N PHE A 125 2.94 0.11 2.73
CA PHE A 125 4.30 -0.25 3.18
C PHE A 125 4.39 -0.27 4.71
N GLU A 126 3.78 0.70 5.37
CA GLU A 126 3.70 0.76 6.83
C GLU A 126 2.97 -0.46 7.40
N LEU A 127 1.84 -0.84 6.81
CA LEU A 127 1.11 -2.05 7.17
C LEU A 127 1.93 -3.31 6.92
N THR A 128 2.72 -3.39 5.85
CA THR A 128 3.60 -4.55 5.61
C THR A 128 4.64 -4.69 6.71
N VAL A 129 5.29 -3.59 7.12
CA VAL A 129 6.27 -3.63 8.22
C VAL A 129 5.60 -3.96 9.54
N MET A 130 4.40 -3.42 9.80
CA MET A 130 3.62 -3.79 10.98
C MET A 130 3.26 -5.27 10.98
N PHE A 131 2.86 -5.80 9.81
CA PHE A 131 2.47 -7.19 9.64
C PHE A 131 3.64 -8.15 9.83
N ASP A 132 4.83 -7.81 9.32
CA ASP A 132 6.06 -8.58 9.56
C ASP A 132 6.39 -8.76 11.05
N GLU A 133 5.90 -7.87 11.91
CA GLU A 133 6.07 -7.99 13.36
C GLU A 133 4.97 -8.80 14.05
N ILE A 134 3.86 -9.07 13.36
CA ILE A 134 2.66 -9.74 13.89
C ILE A 134 2.53 -11.17 13.34
N ASP A 135 2.97 -11.42 12.11
CA ASP A 135 2.98 -12.75 11.45
C ASP A 135 3.98 -13.68 12.13
N THR A 136 3.57 -14.22 13.28
CA THR A 136 4.34 -15.19 14.05
C THR A 136 4.34 -16.59 13.44
N SER A 137 3.36 -16.89 12.58
CA SER A 137 3.23 -18.20 11.92
C SER A 137 4.09 -18.29 10.65
N GLY A 138 4.46 -17.15 10.06
CA GLY A 138 5.34 -17.04 8.89
C GLY A 138 4.71 -17.58 7.62
N ASN A 139 3.38 -17.71 7.59
CA ASN A 139 2.63 -18.26 6.47
C ASN A 139 2.13 -17.19 5.49
N MET A 140 2.38 -15.89 5.78
CA MET A 140 1.92 -14.73 5.00
C MET A 140 0.39 -14.64 4.85
N LEU A 141 -0.34 -15.32 5.73
CA LEU A 141 -1.80 -15.30 5.85
C LEU A 141 -2.17 -14.78 7.23
N VAL A 142 -3.38 -14.25 7.35
CA VAL A 142 -3.95 -13.78 8.61
C VAL A 142 -5.18 -14.60 8.90
N ASP A 143 -5.11 -15.43 9.93
CA ASP A 143 -6.33 -16.03 10.46
C ASP A 143 -7.07 -15.05 11.39
N ALA A 144 -8.31 -15.38 11.76
CA ALA A 144 -9.11 -14.52 12.62
C ALA A 144 -8.48 -14.26 14.00
N LYS A 145 -7.64 -15.17 14.50
CA LYS A 145 -6.96 -15.03 15.79
C LYS A 145 -5.76 -14.08 15.69
N GLU A 146 -4.98 -14.19 14.62
CA GLU A 146 -3.88 -13.28 14.29
C GLU A 146 -4.42 -11.87 14.05
N PHE A 147 -5.52 -11.73 13.32
CA PHE A 147 -6.19 -10.46 13.09
C PHE A 147 -6.66 -9.82 14.41
N LYS A 148 -7.31 -10.58 15.29
CA LYS A 148 -7.73 -10.08 16.62
C LYS A 148 -6.55 -9.66 17.49
N SER A 149 -5.41 -10.34 17.37
CA SER A 149 -4.19 -10.00 18.09
C SER A 149 -3.52 -8.73 17.54
N ALA A 150 -3.74 -8.40 16.26
CA ALA A 150 -3.24 -7.20 15.60
C ALA A 150 -4.02 -5.91 15.97
N LEU A 151 -5.24 -6.03 16.50
CA LEU A 151 -6.14 -4.89 16.77
C LEU A 151 -5.49 -3.74 17.55
N PRO A 152 -4.68 -3.97 18.62
CA PRO A 152 -4.02 -2.86 19.32
C PRO A 152 -3.07 -2.08 18.41
N LYS A 153 -2.28 -2.77 17.58
CA LYS A 153 -1.37 -2.13 16.62
C LYS A 153 -2.11 -1.43 15.48
N ILE A 154 -3.19 -2.02 14.98
CA ILE A 154 -4.05 -1.40 13.96
C ILE A 154 -4.69 -0.11 14.50
N LYS A 155 -5.08 -0.11 15.79
CA LYS A 155 -5.59 1.08 16.47
C LYS A 155 -4.51 2.14 16.63
N GLU A 156 -3.30 1.77 17.03
CA GLU A 156 -2.15 2.69 17.09
C GLU A 156 -1.82 3.29 15.72
N TRP A 157 -2.01 2.52 14.65
CA TRP A 157 -1.84 2.96 13.26
C TRP A 157 -2.90 3.98 12.81
N GLY A 158 -4.01 4.08 13.53
CA GLY A 158 -5.06 5.08 13.32
C GLY A 158 -6.42 4.50 12.89
N LEU A 159 -6.61 3.18 12.91
CA LEU A 159 -7.87 2.54 12.55
C LEU A 159 -8.49 1.81 13.76
N ASP A 160 -9.57 2.35 14.31
CA ASP A 160 -10.25 1.77 15.49
C ASP A 160 -11.37 0.79 15.07
N ILE A 161 -11.02 -0.49 14.95
CA ILE A 161 -11.94 -1.56 14.56
C ILE A 161 -12.80 -1.95 15.77
N LYS A 162 -14.10 -1.68 15.70
CA LYS A 162 -15.08 -1.99 16.77
C LYS A 162 -15.53 -3.44 16.77
N ASP A 163 -15.73 -4.00 15.58
CA ASP A 163 -16.16 -5.38 15.38
C ASP A 163 -15.14 -6.08 14.49
N ALA A 164 -14.26 -6.84 15.13
CA ALA A 164 -13.19 -7.56 14.44
C ALA A 164 -13.72 -8.71 13.58
N ASP A 165 -14.83 -9.34 13.97
CA ASP A 165 -15.40 -10.45 13.21
C ASP A 165 -16.10 -9.93 11.94
N ALA A 166 -16.80 -8.80 12.05
CA ALA A 166 -17.38 -8.12 10.88
C ALA A 166 -16.28 -7.61 9.92
N ALA A 167 -15.25 -6.94 10.45
CA ALA A 167 -14.13 -6.46 9.63
C ALA A 167 -13.38 -7.61 8.95
N PHE A 168 -13.10 -8.70 9.68
CA PHE A 168 -12.44 -9.87 9.08
C PHE A 168 -13.27 -10.46 7.95
N LYS A 169 -14.59 -10.58 8.14
CA LYS A 169 -15.52 -11.10 7.12
C LYS A 169 -15.62 -10.17 5.90
N GLU A 170 -15.50 -8.87 6.10
CA GLU A 170 -15.46 -7.91 5.00
C GLU A 170 -14.17 -8.06 4.16
N ILE A 171 -13.06 -8.39 4.80
CA ILE A 171 -11.79 -8.61 4.12
C ILE A 171 -11.75 -9.98 3.43
N ASP A 172 -12.26 -11.03 4.09
CA ASP A 172 -12.38 -12.40 3.56
C ASP A 172 -13.59 -12.55 2.62
N ASP A 173 -13.63 -11.74 1.55
CA ASP A 173 -14.75 -11.69 0.61
C ASP A 173 -14.98 -13.05 -0.11
N ASN A 174 -13.92 -13.85 -0.25
CA ASN A 174 -13.99 -15.18 -0.86
C ASN A 174 -14.40 -16.29 0.14
N GLY A 175 -14.54 -15.97 1.43
CA GLY A 175 -14.96 -16.91 2.48
C GLY A 175 -13.99 -18.07 2.72
N SER A 176 -12.70 -17.87 2.44
CA SER A 176 -11.67 -18.90 2.62
C SER A 176 -11.33 -19.18 4.08
N GLY A 177 -11.72 -18.28 4.99
CA GLY A 177 -11.35 -18.31 6.41
C GLY A 177 -9.92 -17.85 6.68
N GLN A 178 -9.19 -17.40 5.65
CA GLN A 178 -7.84 -16.86 5.74
C GLN A 178 -7.72 -15.62 4.87
N VAL A 179 -7.23 -14.53 5.44
CA VAL A 179 -7.03 -13.29 4.71
C VAL A 179 -5.59 -13.20 4.25
N THR A 180 -5.35 -12.90 2.98
CA THR A 180 -3.98 -12.58 2.54
C THR A 180 -3.57 -11.20 3.05
N PHE A 181 -2.28 -11.00 3.32
CA PHE A 181 -1.78 -9.66 3.67
C PHE A 181 -2.19 -8.60 2.63
N ASP A 182 -2.19 -8.97 1.35
CA ASP A 182 -2.60 -8.12 0.24
C ASP A 182 -4.05 -7.61 0.37
N GLU A 183 -4.97 -8.44 0.83
CA GLU A 183 -6.38 -8.10 1.06
C GLU A 183 -6.53 -7.22 2.29
N PHE A 184 -5.90 -7.61 3.40
CA PHE A 184 -5.92 -6.82 4.64
C PHE A 184 -5.35 -5.41 4.42
N ALA A 185 -4.18 -5.30 3.78
CA ALA A 185 -3.55 -4.02 3.54
C ALA A 185 -4.39 -3.14 2.59
N ALA A 186 -4.98 -3.73 1.55
CA ALA A 186 -5.86 -3.00 0.65
C ALA A 186 -7.12 -2.47 1.36
N TRP A 187 -7.72 -3.27 2.24
CA TRP A 187 -8.88 -2.85 3.04
C TRP A 187 -8.52 -1.74 4.04
N ALA A 188 -7.44 -1.91 4.81
CA ALA A 188 -7.04 -0.94 5.84
C ALA A 188 -6.57 0.40 5.26
N THR A 189 -5.80 0.37 4.16
CA THR A 189 -5.40 1.60 3.42
C THR A 189 -6.61 2.34 2.87
N ALA A 190 -7.60 1.65 2.31
CA ALA A 190 -8.82 2.27 1.82
C ALA A 190 -9.57 2.98 2.96
N HIS A 191 -9.78 2.32 4.10
CA HIS A 191 -10.48 2.90 5.24
C HIS A 191 -9.77 4.12 5.83
N LYS A 192 -8.43 4.09 5.89
CA LYS A 192 -7.65 5.22 6.38
C LYS A 192 -7.68 6.41 5.43
N LEU A 193 -7.58 6.18 4.12
CA LEU A 193 -7.70 7.24 3.12
C LEU A 193 -9.08 7.91 3.18
N ASP A 194 -10.14 7.12 3.34
CA ASP A 194 -11.51 7.64 3.47
C ASP A 194 -11.67 8.47 4.76
N ALA A 195 -11.00 8.09 5.85
CA ALA A 195 -10.97 8.84 7.10
C ALA A 195 -10.15 10.14 7.01
N ASP A 196 -9.03 10.13 6.29
CA ASP A 196 -8.13 11.28 6.10
C ASP A 196 -8.68 12.33 5.12
N GLU A 197 -9.55 11.92 4.18
CA GLU A 197 -10.20 12.82 3.22
C GLU A 197 -11.51 13.43 3.75
N ASN A 198 -12.08 12.90 4.83
CA ASN A 198 -13.23 13.53 5.48
C ASN A 198 -12.82 14.85 6.16
N PRO A 199 -13.38 16.01 5.75
CA PRO A 199 -12.99 17.33 6.27
C PRO A 199 -13.30 17.52 7.77
N ASN A 200 -14.06 16.62 8.39
CA ASN A 200 -14.40 16.66 9.81
C ASN A 200 -13.34 16.04 10.74
N ASN A 201 -12.25 15.47 10.20
CA ASN A 201 -11.19 14.85 11.01
C ASN A 201 -10.00 15.80 11.30
N ALA A 202 -10.17 17.09 11.07
CA ALA A 202 -9.33 18.13 11.64
C ALA A 202 -10.04 18.71 12.89
N GLN A 203 -9.92 18.02 14.02
CA GLN A 203 -10.06 18.63 15.35
C GLN A 203 -8.80 18.41 16.15
#